data_AF-A0A815T3X8-F1
#
_entry.id   AF-A0A815T3X8-F1
#
_cell.length_a   1.000
_cell.length_b   1.000
_cell.length_c   1.000
_cell.angle_alpha   90.00
_cell.angle_beta   90.00
_cell.angle_gamma   90.00
#
_symmetry.space_group_name_H-M   'P 1'
#
loop_
_entity.id
_entity.type
_entity.pdbx_description
1 polymer ?
#
loop_
_entity_poly.entity_id
_entity_poly.type
_entity_poly.pdbx_seq_one_letter_code
_entity_poly.pdbx_strand_id
1 'polypeptide(L)' 'MDEKFFPNGHPSFSLDLMKRFLTFDPNKRITAEQALTDPFFKQSPLPHP' A
#
# COMPACT_ATOMS: atom_id res chain seq x y z
N MET A 1 -10.60 15.00 10.38
CA MET A 1 -11.02 14.29 9.15
C MET A 1 -11.31 12.88 9.58
N ASP A 2 -12.58 12.51 9.55
CA ASP A 2 -13.12 11.29 10.19
C ASP A 2 -12.39 10.04 9.70
N GLU A 3 -11.87 9.27 10.65
CA GLU A 3 -11.25 7.96 10.46
C GLU A 3 -12.36 6.98 10.04
N LYS A 4 -12.71 7.00 8.75
CA LYS A 4 -13.64 6.04 8.16
C LYS A 4 -13.05 4.65 8.39
N PHE A 5 -13.78 3.81 9.11
CA PHE A 5 -13.41 2.42 9.33
C PHE A 5 -13.55 1.67 8.00
N PHE A 6 -12.42 1.18 7.48
CA PHE A 6 -12.41 0.36 6.28
C PHE A 6 -12.09 -1.09 6.69
N PRO A 7 -13.07 -2.01 6.61
CA PRO A 7 -12.95 -3.36 7.16
C PRO A 7 -11.85 -4.21 6.49
N ASN A 8 -11.39 -3.82 5.30
CA ASN A 8 -10.39 -4.51 4.51
C ASN A 8 -9.09 -3.71 4.35
N GLY A 9 -8.93 -2.64 5.13
CA GLY A 9 -7.68 -1.88 5.17
C GLY A 9 -7.79 -0.39 5.01
N HIS A 10 -6.88 0.36 5.65
CA HIS A 10 -6.86 1.82 5.56
C HIS A 10 -6.50 2.26 4.12
N PRO A 11 -7.38 2.99 3.39
CA PRO A 11 -7.19 3.34 1.98
C PRO A 11 -5.92 4.13 1.69
N SER A 12 -5.35 4.78 2.72
CA SER A 12 -4.06 5.46 2.53
C SER A 12 -2.95 4.46 2.23
N PHE A 13 -2.93 3.28 2.86
CA PHE A 13 -1.83 2.33 2.68
C PHE A 13 -1.79 1.74 1.27
N SER A 14 -2.94 1.33 0.73
CA SER A 14 -3.03 0.83 -0.65
C SER A 14 -2.70 1.93 -1.67
N LEU A 15 -3.27 3.12 -1.49
CA LEU A 15 -3.02 4.24 -2.40
C LEU A 15 -1.56 4.72 -2.35
N ASP A 16 -0.93 4.75 -1.17
CA ASP A 16 0.46 5.14 -1.00
C ASP A 16 1.44 4.09 -1.55
N LEU A 17 1.09 2.81 -1.50
CA LEU A 17 1.81 1.76 -2.23
C LEU A 17 1.66 1.92 -3.74
N MET A 18 0.44 2.16 -4.25
CA MET A 18 0.21 2.39 -5.68
C MET A 18 0.99 3.58 -6.24
N LYS A 19 1.05 4.71 -5.51
CA LYS A 19 1.86 5.87 -5.92
C LYS A 19 3.33 5.51 -6.12
N ARG A 20 3.90 4.66 -5.26
CA ARG A 20 5.31 4.22 -5.35
C ARG A 20 5.55 3.21 -6.47
N PHE A 21 4.57 2.36 -6.79
CA PHE A 21 4.63 1.49 -7.97
C PHE A 21 4.57 2.28 -9.27
N LEU A 22 3.73 3.32 -9.31
CA LEU A 22 3.50 4.14 -10.50
C LEU A 22 4.44 5.35 -10.57
N THR A 23 5.57 5.33 -9.86
CA THR A 23 6.61 6.35 -9.98
C THR A 23 7.15 6.39 -11.41
N PHE A 24 7.13 7.59 -11.99
CA PHE A 24 7.57 7.83 -13.38
C PHE A 24 9.03 7.46 -13.61
N ASP A 25 9.93 8.00 -12.77
CA ASP A 25 11.36 7.68 -12.83
C ASP A 25 11.59 6.24 -12.31
N PRO A 26 12.04 5.29 -13.16
CA PRO A 26 12.22 3.90 -12.74
C PRO A 26 13.30 3.75 -11.67
N ASN A 27 14.28 4.66 -11.58
CA ASN A 27 15.30 4.62 -10.54
C ASN A 27 14.78 5.05 -9.17
N LYS A 28 13.61 5.70 -9.13
CA LYS A 28 12.90 6.11 -7.90
C LYS A 28 11.69 5.22 -7.60
N ARG A 29 11.38 4.26 -8.48
CA ARG A 29 10.29 3.30 -8.28
C ARG A 29 10.71 2.29 -7.22
N ILE A 30 9.77 1.94 -6.35
CA ILE A 30 9.99 0.92 -5.31
C ILE A 30 10.29 -0.44 -5.94
N THR A 31 11.19 -1.23 -5.32
CA THR A 31 11.44 -2.61 -5.74
C THR A 31 10.36 -3.56 -5.21
N ALA A 32 10.31 -4.78 -5.76
CA ALA A 32 9.41 -5.81 -5.27
C ALA A 32 9.72 -6.18 -3.81
N GLU A 33 11.00 -6.33 -3.44
CA GLU A 33 11.38 -6.66 -2.05
C GLU A 33 10.95 -5.57 -1.08
N GLN A 34 11.14 -4.29 -1.45
CA GLN A 34 10.72 -3.17 -0.63
C GLN A 34 9.19 -3.14 -0.47
N ALA A 35 8.44 -3.40 -1.54
CA ALA A 35 6.98 -3.43 -1.51
C ALA A 35 6.42 -4.52 -0.60
N LEU A 36 7.05 -5.70 -0.53
CA LEU A 36 6.64 -6.77 0.39
C LEU A 36 6.75 -6.38 1.87
N THR A 37 7.55 -5.36 2.20
CA THR A 37 7.67 -4.86 3.59
C THR A 37 6.60 -3.83 3.97
N ASP A 38 5.74 -3.44 3.04
CA ASP A 38 4.79 -2.33 3.19
C ASP A 38 3.66 -2.61 4.20
N PRO A 39 3.15 -1.60 4.93
CA PRO A 39 1.99 -1.76 5.81
C PRO A 39 0.75 -2.32 5.11
N PHE A 40 0.59 -2.12 3.79
CA PHE A 40 -0.49 -2.75 3.01
C PHE A 40 -0.58 -4.28 3.22
N PHE A 41 0.56 -4.98 3.26
CA PHE A 41 0.61 -6.44 3.42
C PHE A 41 0.59 -6.93 4.87
N LYS A 42 0.62 -6.01 5.85
CA LYS A 42 0.69 -6.33 7.28
C LYS A 42 -0.65 -6.14 8.00
N GLN A 43 -1.71 -5.86 7.24
CA GLN A 43 -3.04 -5.60 7.79
C GLN A 43 -3.72 -6.91 8.18
N SER A 44 -4.59 -6.81 9.20
CA SER A 44 -5.50 -7.88 9.60
C SER A 44 -6.93 -7.37 9.45
N PRO A 45 -7.81 -8.04 8.69
CA PRO A 45 -7.53 -9.25 7.91
C PRO A 45 -6.62 -8.96 6.70
N LEU A 46 -5.96 -10.00 6.19
CA LEU A 46 -5.19 -9.87 4.95
C LEU A 46 -6.13 -9.41 3.80
N PRO A 47 -5.61 -8.64 2.83
CA PRO A 47 -6.36 -8.32 1.63
C PRO A 47 -6.83 -9.61 0.96
N HIS A 48 -8.12 -9.70 0.65
CA HIS A 48 -8.67 -10.84 -0.10
C HIS A 48 -8.34 -10.66 -1.60
N PRO A 49 -8.00 -11.74 -2.33
CA PRO A 49 -7.69 -11.69 -3.77
C PRO A 49 -8.87 -11.21 -4.62
#